data_AF-A0A3M2EG47-F1
#
_entry.id   AF-A0A3M2EG47-F1
#
_cell.length_a   1.000
_cell.length_b   1.000
_cell.length_c   1.000
_cell.angle_alpha   90.00
_cell.angle_beta   90.00
_cell.angle_gamma   90.00
#
_symmetry.space_group_name_H-M   'P 1'
#
loop_
_entity.id
_entity.type
_entity.pdbx_description
1 polymer ?
#
loop_
_entity_poly.entity_id
_entity_poly.type
_entity_poly.pdbx_seq_one_letter_code
_entity_poly.pdbx_strand_id
1 'polypeptide(L)' 'MSTPPVLFLVFRRPDTTARVMDVIRAARPPRLYVAADGPNPARPGEAEKCEA' A
#
# COMPACT_ATOMS: atom_id res chain seq x y z
N MET A 1 -23.82 -7.74 -2.52
CA MET A 1 -23.42 -6.37 -2.90
C MET A 1 -21.98 -6.41 -3.37
N SER A 2 -21.64 -5.72 -4.46
CA SER A 2 -20.24 -5.57 -4.86
C SER A 2 -19.54 -4.66 -3.86
N THR A 3 -18.39 -5.07 -3.33
CA THR A 3 -17.50 -4.15 -2.62
C THR A 3 -17.10 -3.01 -3.56
N PRO A 4 -17.01 -1.76 -3.10
CA PRO A 4 -16.60 -0.65 -3.96
C PRO A 4 -15.11 -0.80 -4.33
N PRO A 5 -14.66 -0.15 -5.42
CA PRO A 5 -13.22 0.00 -5.69
C PRO A 5 -12.48 0.61 -4.50
N VAL A 6 -11.24 0.15 -4.26
CA VAL A 6 -10.41 0.60 -3.14
C VAL A 6 -9.14 1.27 -3.66
N LEU A 7 -8.81 2.45 -3.14
CA LEU A 7 -7.47 3.04 -3.23
C LEU A 7 -6.74 2.78 -1.91
N PHE A 8 -5.66 1.99 -1.97
CA PHE A 8 -4.88 1.63 -0.80
C PHE A 8 -3.62 2.50 -0.67
N LEU A 9 -3.74 3.46 0.23
CA LEU A 9 -2.71 4.35 0.80
C LEU A 9 -1.57 3.62 1.52
N VAL A 10 -0.39 3.35 0.92
CA VAL A 10 0.69 2.65 1.64
C VAL A 10 1.89 3.53 1.96
N PHE A 11 2.54 3.22 3.09
CA PHE A 11 3.77 3.84 3.56
C PHE A 11 4.76 2.76 4.02
N ARG A 12 5.94 3.17 4.49
CA ARG A 12 7.00 2.32 5.07
C ARG A 12 6.57 1.65 6.38
N ARG A 13 5.57 0.77 6.31
CA ARG A 13 4.99 -0.03 7.41
C ARG A 13 4.58 -1.41 6.90
N PRO A 14 5.53 -2.25 6.44
CA PRO A 14 5.25 -3.50 5.74
C PRO A 14 4.29 -4.42 6.51
N ASP A 15 4.46 -4.57 7.83
CA ASP A 15 3.60 -5.43 8.66
C ASP A 15 2.14 -4.97 8.68
N THR A 16 1.91 -3.65 8.72
CA THR A 16 0.56 -3.09 8.70
C THR A 16 -0.04 -3.20 7.30
N THR A 17 0.77 -2.94 6.27
CA THR A 17 0.36 -3.10 4.87
C THR A 17 -0.09 -4.52 4.57
N ALA A 18 0.66 -5.53 5.03
CA ALA A 18 0.31 -6.94 4.84
C ALA A 18 -1.03 -7.29 5.50
N ARG A 19 -1.23 -6.91 6.76
CA ARG A 19 -2.49 -7.17 7.49
C ARG A 19 -3.71 -6.55 6.82
N VAL A 20 -3.59 -5.33 6.30
CA VAL A 20 -4.69 -4.66 5.60
C VAL A 20 -4.92 -5.31 4.22
N MET A 21 -3.85 -5.69 3.52
CA MET A 21 -3.94 -6.40 2.25
C MET A 21 -4.69 -7.74 2.37
N ASP A 22 -4.50 -8.48 3.47
CA ASP A 22 -5.24 -9.72 3.74
C ASP A 22 -6.75 -9.47 3.84
N VAL A 23 -7.16 -8.38 4.49
CA VAL A 23 -8.57 -7.99 4.62
C VAL A 23 -9.13 -7.52 3.28
N ILE A 24 -8.39 -6.70 2.52
CA ILE A 24 -8.78 -6.26 1.18
C ILE A 24 -8.95 -7.46 0.24
N ARG A 25 -8.04 -8.44 0.31
CA ARG A 25 -8.12 -9.69 -0.46
C ARG A 25 -9.39 -10.47 -0.13
N ALA A 26 -9.77 -10.57 1.15
CA ALA A 26 -11.01 -11.23 1.56
C ALA A 26 -12.26 -10.50 1.02
N ALA A 27 -12.23 -9.16 1.00
CA ALA A 27 -13.33 -8.33 0.51
C ALA A 27 -13.49 -8.33 -1.03
N ARG A 28 -12.46 -8.74 -1.78
CA ARG A 28 -12.46 -8.87 -3.25
C ARG A 28 -13.07 -7.66 -3.99
N PRO A 29 -12.55 -6.44 -3.79
CA PRO A 29 -13.03 -5.29 -4.55
C PRO A 29 -12.84 -5.53 -6.05
N PRO A 30 -13.77 -5.06 -6.90
CA PRO A 30 -13.69 -5.25 -8.35
C PRO A 30 -12.47 -4.55 -8.96
N ARG A 31 -11.92 -3.55 -8.26
CA ARG A 31 -10.68 -2.85 -8.59
C ARG A 31 -9.94 -2.48 -7.31
N LEU A 32 -8.64 -2.74 -7.27
CA LEU A 32 -7.73 -2.31 -6.22
C LEU A 32 -6.63 -1.44 -6.85
N TYR A 33 -6.54 -0.20 -6.41
CA TYR A 33 -5.45 0.71 -6.71
C TYR A 33 -4.51 0.76 -5.51
N VAL A 34 -3.20 0.81 -5.75
CA VAL A 34 -2.19 0.93 -4.69
C VAL A 34 -1.32 2.13 -5.02
N ALA A 35 -1.15 3.04 -4.06
CA ALA A 35 -0.25 4.18 -4.18
C ALA A 35 0.65 4.22 -2.95
N ALA A 36 1.96 4.31 -3.18
CA ALA A 36 2.95 4.44 -2.13
C ALA A 36 3.48 5.87 -2.10
N ASP A 37 3.63 6.44 -0.91
CA ASP A 37 4.41 7.66 -0.74
C ASP A 37 5.90 7.31 -0.90
N GLY A 38 6.48 7.79 -2.00
CA GLY A 38 7.84 7.46 -2.43
C GLY A 38 8.93 8.04 -1.51
N PRO A 39 10.22 7.79 -1.81
CA PRO A 39 11.31 8.27 -0.99
C PRO A 39 11.40 9.81 -1.04
N ASN A 40 11.62 10.45 0.10
CA ASN A 40 11.92 11.88 0.12
C ASN A 40 13.40 12.10 -0.29
N PRO A 41 13.68 12.77 -1.42
CA PRO A 41 15.05 12.96 -1.91
C PRO A 41 15.93 13.79 -0.96
N ALA A 42 15.33 14.58 -0.06
CA ALA A 42 16.06 15.35 0.95
C ALA A 42 16.46 14.53 2.19
N ARG A 43 16.03 13.26 2.29
CA ARG A 43 16.34 12.38 3.43
C ARG A 43 17.21 11.21 2.97
N PRO A 44 18.49 11.17 3.36
CA PRO A 44 19.37 10.05 3.06
C PRO A 44 18.80 8.72 3.59
N GLY A 45 18.98 7.63 2.84
CA GLY A 45 18.53 6.31 3.27
C GLY A 45 17.04 6.03 2.99
N GLU A 46 16.28 6.96 2.40
CA GLU A 46 14.87 6.70 2.06
C GLU A 46 14.69 5.96 0.74
N ALA A 47 15.55 6.17 -0.25
CA ALA A 47 15.50 5.47 -1.53
C ALA A 47 15.62 3.96 -1.32
N GLU A 48 16.58 3.54 -0.51
CA GLU A 48 16.84 2.13 -0.16
C GLU A 48 15.66 1.47 0.54
N LYS A 49 14.83 2.24 1.25
CA LYS A 49 13.62 1.74 1.92
C LYS A 49 12.42 1.62 0.98
N CYS A 50 12.55 2.10 -0.26
CA CYS A 50 11.55 2.04 -1.32
C CYS A 50 11.95 1.12 -2.46
N GLU A 51 13.16 0.55 -2.43
CA GLU A 51 13.61 -0.50 -3.35
C GLU A 51 12.80 -1.80 -3.15
N ALA A 52 12.64 -2.56 -4.23
CA ALA A 52 11.81 -3.77 -4.31
C ALA A 52 12.55 -5.06 -3.94
#